data_AF-A0AAD4L7M7-F1
#
_entry.id   AF-A0AAD4L7M7-F1
#
_cell.length_a   1.000
_cell.length_b   1.000
_cell.length_c   1.000
_cell.angle_alpha   90.00
_cell.angle_beta   90.00
_cell.angle_gamma   90.00
#
_symmetry.space_group_name_H-M   'P 1'
#
loop_
_entity.id
_entity.type
_entity.pdbx_description
1 polymer ?
#
loop_
_entity_poly.entity_id
_entity_poly.type
_entity_poly.pdbx_seq_one_letter_code
_entity_poly.pdbx_strand_id
1 'polypeptide(L)'
;MSLQPLLHSLHHWYYPPLVCDVVTELETTARGYAERLDSFNLTKEVKRKLERKENKTNDKAGHRAKRAKADMDTLLINNPELRRLTDAGAVPDYFPGIQDIWTHAMGHVSHLDLASQKSPRCFALPPVHLFWGGEPPNQCTYYYHYLLLFNEIRNRPERDLPGLTTQEWRSILGDTYWKKQWPRHDGNNPLAFDPNMFWKYGGSLLFGDVQSADITAGRYNPTSLLSCRCDVQLATADDTDIRQVVLYHLNSFQVYEEIREIERLQFLTTFKKRWQSQYLELNQILEMWDPSGGCSVDPKFFRKKKVWRSWVLAVHDLVVNWDGFEQWDWGSFSKVRMMEIDNFSGPDLHKFTTRLLAFFIHSFVTRLGYYPSPLLLPPTLAAHSCADHAKSFGHAHFTPYLRRVSQALSLFGN
;
A
#
# COMPACT_ATOMS: atom_id res chain seq x y z
N MET A 1 -43.47 -9.75 4.52
CA MET A 1 -43.86 -10.11 3.14
C MET A 1 -42.84 -9.49 2.20
N SER A 2 -42.18 -10.34 1.42
CA SER A 2 -41.10 -9.98 0.48
C SER A 2 -41.71 -9.68 -0.88
N LEU A 3 -41.25 -8.61 -1.53
CA LEU A 3 -41.36 -8.44 -2.98
C LEU A 3 -39.95 -8.13 -3.52
N GLN A 4 -39.41 -9.08 -4.26
CA GLN A 4 -38.15 -8.99 -5.01
C GLN A 4 -38.26 -7.88 -6.09
N PRO A 5 -37.17 -7.18 -6.42
CA PRO A 5 -37.05 -6.54 -7.72
C PRO A 5 -36.81 -7.61 -8.79
N LEU A 6 -37.61 -7.52 -9.84
CA LEU A 6 -37.68 -8.41 -10.99
C LEU A 6 -36.30 -8.64 -11.64
N LEU A 7 -35.96 -9.92 -11.84
CA LEU A 7 -35.11 -10.34 -12.97
C LEU A 7 -35.74 -9.80 -14.25
N HIS A 8 -35.09 -8.85 -14.91
CA HIS A 8 -35.26 -8.71 -16.34
C HIS A 8 -34.15 -9.50 -17.03
N SER A 9 -34.40 -10.79 -17.19
CA SER A 9 -33.96 -11.52 -18.38
C SER A 9 -34.85 -11.05 -19.52
N LEU A 10 -34.27 -10.50 -20.60
CA LEU A 10 -34.69 -10.83 -21.96
C LEU A 10 -33.78 -10.15 -22.99
N HIS A 11 -33.42 -10.97 -23.97
CA HIS A 11 -32.66 -10.66 -25.15
C HIS A 11 -33.28 -9.48 -25.92
N HIS A 12 -32.43 -8.61 -26.47
CA HIS A 12 -32.77 -7.88 -27.67
C HIS A 12 -33.32 -8.88 -28.68
N TRP A 13 -34.55 -8.70 -29.17
CA TRP A 13 -34.97 -8.96 -30.55
C TRP A 13 -36.24 -8.15 -30.85
N TYR A 14 -36.08 -7.28 -31.85
CA TYR A 14 -37.02 -6.66 -32.78
C TYR A 14 -38.53 -6.96 -32.62
N TYR A 15 -39.29 -5.90 -32.35
CA TYR A 15 -40.64 -5.73 -32.91
C TYR A 15 -40.59 -4.59 -33.93
N PRO A 16 -41.08 -4.75 -35.17
CA PRO A 16 -41.22 -3.62 -36.08
C PRO A 16 -42.28 -2.64 -35.53
N PRO A 17 -42.09 -1.32 -35.69
CA PRO A 17 -43.11 -0.35 -35.32
C PRO A 17 -44.39 -0.59 -36.13
N LEU A 18 -45.55 -0.46 -35.48
CA LEU A 18 -46.84 -0.39 -36.17
C LEU A 18 -46.86 0.92 -36.96
N VAL A 19 -46.72 0.81 -38.28
CA VAL A 19 -46.80 1.91 -39.24
C VAL A 19 -47.97 1.65 -40.18
N CYS A 20 -48.61 2.71 -40.67
CA CYS A 20 -49.77 2.58 -41.57
C CYS A 20 -49.38 2.02 -42.94
N ASP A 21 -48.16 2.32 -43.41
CA ASP A 21 -47.57 1.74 -44.63
C ASP A 21 -46.14 1.24 -44.33
N VAL A 22 -45.98 -0.07 -44.32
CA VAL A 22 -44.73 -0.76 -43.98
C VAL A 22 -43.66 -0.54 -45.05
N VAL A 23 -44.03 -0.23 -46.30
CA VAL A 23 -43.07 -0.16 -47.42
C VAL A 23 -42.34 1.18 -47.48
N THR A 24 -43.02 2.28 -47.15
CA THR A 24 -42.46 3.63 -47.27
C THR A 24 -41.95 4.20 -45.94
N GLU A 25 -42.54 3.80 -44.80
CA GLU A 25 -42.32 4.50 -43.53
C GLU A 25 -41.57 3.68 -42.45
N LEU A 26 -41.22 2.43 -42.74
CA LEU A 26 -40.51 1.58 -41.78
C LEU A 26 -39.11 2.14 -41.45
N GLU A 27 -38.33 2.51 -42.47
CA GLU A 27 -36.96 3.00 -42.29
C GLU A 27 -36.91 4.36 -41.59
N THR A 28 -37.83 5.27 -41.91
CA THR A 28 -37.93 6.59 -41.28
C THR A 28 -38.40 6.49 -39.83
N THR A 29 -39.30 5.56 -39.51
CA THR A 29 -39.75 5.31 -38.13
C THR A 29 -38.70 4.60 -37.29
N ALA A 30 -37.97 3.62 -37.85
CA ALA A 30 -36.87 2.93 -37.17
C ALA A 30 -35.73 3.89 -36.79
N ARG A 31 -35.53 4.94 -37.59
CA ARG A 31 -34.56 6.01 -37.33
C ARG A 31 -35.10 7.16 -36.47
N GLY A 32 -36.36 7.09 -36.03
CA GLY A 32 -36.98 8.05 -35.11
C GLY A 32 -37.44 9.37 -35.74
N TYR A 33 -37.57 9.44 -37.07
CA TYR A 33 -37.95 10.67 -37.78
C TYR A 33 -39.46 10.82 -37.99
N ALA A 34 -40.24 9.74 -37.84
CA ALA A 34 -41.69 9.75 -37.97
C ALA A 34 -42.40 9.79 -36.60
N GLU A 35 -43.59 10.40 -36.56
CA GLU A 35 -44.38 10.57 -35.35
C GLU A 35 -45.06 9.25 -34.98
N ARG A 36 -44.65 8.63 -33.85
CA ARG A 36 -45.26 7.38 -33.36
C ARG A 36 -46.69 7.64 -32.88
N LEU A 37 -47.64 6.81 -33.35
CA LEU A 37 -49.06 6.88 -33.01
C LEU A 37 -49.43 6.18 -31.68
N ASP A 38 -48.44 5.80 -30.87
CA ASP A 38 -48.69 5.16 -29.57
C ASP A 38 -49.47 6.11 -28.65
N SER A 39 -50.63 5.66 -28.16
CA SER A 39 -51.66 6.44 -27.44
C SER A 39 -51.23 6.99 -26.06
N PHE A 40 -49.96 6.84 -25.69
CA PHE A 40 -49.41 7.23 -24.39
C PHE A 40 -48.39 8.38 -24.47
N ASN A 41 -48.22 9.03 -25.61
CA ASN A 41 -47.31 10.17 -25.73
C ASN A 41 -47.97 11.47 -25.23
N LEU A 42 -47.41 12.03 -24.14
CA LEU A 42 -47.71 13.36 -23.64
C LEU A 42 -47.49 14.41 -24.75
N THR A 43 -48.42 15.36 -24.89
CA THR A 43 -48.34 16.43 -25.89
C THR A 43 -46.99 17.17 -25.84
N LYS A 44 -46.48 17.62 -27.00
CA LYS A 44 -45.16 18.29 -27.15
C LYS A 44 -44.92 19.40 -26.12
N GLU A 45 -45.98 20.06 -25.69
CA GLU A 45 -45.94 21.15 -24.71
C GLU A 45 -45.76 20.66 -23.27
N VAL A 46 -46.38 19.53 -22.92
CA VAL A 46 -46.20 18.86 -21.63
C VAL A 46 -44.82 18.20 -21.56
N LYS A 47 -44.36 17.60 -22.68
CA LYS A 47 -43.00 17.08 -22.81
C LYS A 47 -41.94 18.17 -22.62
N ARG A 48 -42.11 19.34 -23.26
CA ARG A 48 -41.21 20.50 -23.04
C ARG A 48 -41.22 21.03 -21.60
N LYS A 49 -42.37 20.99 -20.91
CA LYS A 49 -42.45 21.40 -19.50
C LYS A 49 -41.76 20.39 -18.57
N LEU A 50 -41.91 19.09 -18.83
CA LEU A 50 -41.21 18.02 -18.11
C LEU A 50 -39.70 18.08 -18.37
N GLU A 51 -39.26 18.17 -19.62
CA GLU A 51 -37.84 18.32 -19.99
C GLU A 51 -37.22 19.58 -19.38
N ARG A 52 -37.93 20.72 -19.33
CA ARG A 52 -37.44 21.92 -18.64
C ARG A 52 -37.31 21.72 -17.13
N LYS A 53 -38.19 20.94 -16.52
CA LYS A 53 -38.17 20.67 -15.07
C LYS A 53 -37.06 19.66 -14.73
N GLU A 54 -36.91 18.65 -15.58
CA GLU A 54 -35.92 17.58 -15.49
C GLU A 54 -34.50 18.10 -15.78
N ASN A 55 -34.33 18.98 -16.79
CA ASN A 55 -33.07 19.68 -17.02
C ASN A 55 -32.73 20.63 -15.87
N LYS A 56 -33.72 21.25 -15.20
CA LYS A 56 -33.45 22.11 -14.02
C LYS A 56 -32.99 21.31 -12.79
N THR A 57 -33.44 20.06 -12.65
CA THR A 57 -32.98 19.13 -11.60
C THR A 57 -31.65 18.46 -11.98
N ASN A 58 -31.47 18.08 -13.25
CA ASN A 58 -30.26 17.47 -13.78
C ASN A 58 -29.11 18.49 -13.93
N ASP A 59 -29.38 19.78 -14.13
CA ASP A 59 -28.35 20.82 -14.10
C ASP A 59 -27.85 21.08 -12.68
N LYS A 60 -28.70 20.98 -11.65
CA LYS A 60 -28.24 21.12 -10.26
C LYS A 60 -27.42 19.91 -9.80
N ALA A 61 -27.84 18.69 -10.17
CA ALA A 61 -27.08 17.48 -9.90
C ALA A 61 -25.80 17.40 -10.74
N GLY A 62 -25.88 17.77 -12.02
CA GLY A 62 -24.79 17.81 -12.99
C GLY A 62 -23.77 18.91 -12.69
N HIS A 63 -24.18 20.10 -12.24
CA HIS A 63 -23.25 21.12 -11.76
C HIS A 63 -22.59 20.74 -10.44
N ARG A 64 -23.29 20.04 -9.52
CA ARG A 64 -22.67 19.48 -8.31
C ARG A 64 -21.68 18.37 -8.64
N ALA A 65 -22.01 17.47 -9.57
CA ALA A 65 -21.10 16.41 -10.00
C ALA A 65 -19.91 16.97 -10.80
N LYS A 66 -20.11 17.97 -11.67
CA LYS A 66 -19.03 18.65 -12.39
C LYS A 66 -18.15 19.48 -11.45
N ARG A 67 -18.72 20.15 -10.44
CA ARG A 67 -17.94 20.82 -9.38
C ARG A 67 -17.18 19.81 -8.55
N ALA A 68 -17.81 18.75 -8.06
CA ALA A 68 -17.14 17.69 -7.32
C ALA A 68 -16.02 17.03 -8.15
N LYS A 69 -16.22 16.84 -9.46
CA LYS A 69 -15.18 16.35 -10.37
C LYS A 69 -14.06 17.37 -10.56
N ALA A 70 -14.36 18.65 -10.79
CA ALA A 70 -13.34 19.69 -10.90
C ALA A 70 -12.58 19.91 -9.59
N ASP A 71 -13.25 19.80 -8.44
CA ASP A 71 -12.67 19.87 -7.11
C ASP A 71 -11.78 18.64 -6.87
N MET A 72 -12.21 17.44 -7.27
CA MET A 72 -11.38 16.23 -7.24
C MET A 72 -10.17 16.31 -8.18
N ASP A 73 -10.34 16.78 -9.42
CA ASP A 73 -9.25 16.97 -10.38
C ASP A 73 -8.23 18.00 -9.84
N THR A 74 -8.72 19.08 -9.19
CA THR A 74 -7.87 20.08 -8.52
C THR A 74 -7.16 19.49 -7.29
N LEU A 75 -7.84 18.67 -6.50
CA LEU A 75 -7.25 17.94 -5.37
C LEU A 75 -6.21 16.92 -5.84
N LEU A 76 -6.44 16.21 -6.94
CA LEU A 76 -5.50 15.26 -7.54
C LEU A 76 -4.22 15.94 -8.03
N ILE A 77 -4.34 17.12 -8.66
CA ILE A 77 -3.19 17.90 -9.13
C ILE A 77 -2.35 18.39 -7.94
N ASN A 78 -3.01 18.84 -6.87
CA ASN A 78 -2.34 19.45 -5.72
C ASN A 78 -1.93 18.42 -4.64
N ASN A 79 -2.33 17.16 -4.78
CA ASN A 79 -2.09 16.15 -3.77
C ASN A 79 -1.51 14.86 -4.35
N PRO A 80 -0.16 14.72 -4.33
CA PRO A 80 0.54 13.57 -4.87
C PRO A 80 0.16 12.21 -4.24
N GLU A 81 -0.43 12.20 -3.04
CA GLU A 81 -0.90 10.97 -2.39
C GLU A 81 -2.25 10.52 -2.96
N LEU A 82 -3.16 11.47 -3.20
CA LEU A 82 -4.41 11.20 -3.89
C LEU A 82 -4.18 10.73 -5.32
N ARG A 83 -3.24 11.37 -6.01
CA ARG A 83 -2.82 10.94 -7.35
C ARG A 83 -2.23 9.52 -7.34
N ARG A 84 -1.48 9.14 -6.30
CA ARG A 84 -0.96 7.77 -6.15
C ARG A 84 -2.06 6.71 -6.04
N LEU A 85 -3.19 7.03 -5.41
CA LEU A 85 -4.33 6.12 -5.34
C LEU A 85 -5.05 5.93 -6.67
N THR A 86 -5.05 6.96 -7.54
CA THR A 86 -5.80 6.95 -8.81
C THR A 86 -4.95 6.59 -10.03
N ASP A 87 -3.66 6.91 -10.02
CA ASP A 87 -2.73 6.70 -11.14
C ASP A 87 -2.06 5.31 -11.09
N ALA A 88 -2.42 4.47 -10.13
CA ALA A 88 -1.97 3.10 -10.10
C ALA A 88 -2.51 2.38 -11.34
N GLY A 89 -1.65 2.18 -12.34
CA GLY A 89 -1.90 1.22 -13.42
C GLY A 89 -2.24 -0.15 -12.84
N ALA A 90 -2.66 -1.09 -13.69
CA ALA A 90 -3.02 -2.44 -13.27
C ALA A 90 -1.97 -2.98 -12.27
N VAL A 91 -2.46 -3.38 -11.08
CA VAL A 91 -1.65 -3.98 -10.02
C VAL A 91 -0.93 -5.18 -10.62
N PRO A 92 0.41 -5.26 -10.59
CA PRO A 92 1.13 -6.40 -11.12
C PRO A 92 0.76 -7.68 -10.38
N ASP A 93 0.76 -8.82 -11.07
CA ASP A 93 0.41 -10.13 -10.48
C ASP A 93 1.30 -10.54 -9.29
N TYR A 94 2.51 -9.98 -9.22
CA TYR A 94 3.45 -10.21 -8.11
C TYR A 94 3.26 -9.27 -6.92
N PHE A 95 2.35 -8.28 -6.98
CA PHE A 95 2.08 -7.42 -5.84
C PHE A 95 1.19 -8.17 -4.83
N PRO A 96 1.54 -8.23 -3.53
CA PRO A 96 0.68 -8.85 -2.54
C PRO A 96 -0.68 -8.17 -2.51
N GLY A 97 -1.77 -8.94 -2.63
CA GLY A 97 -3.10 -8.34 -2.61
C GLY A 97 -3.38 -7.63 -1.28
N ILE A 98 -4.17 -6.56 -1.30
CA ILE A 98 -4.58 -5.84 -0.10
C ILE A 98 -5.70 -6.63 0.60
N GLN A 99 -5.69 -6.71 1.93
CA GLN A 99 -6.76 -7.37 2.68
C GLN A 99 -8.10 -6.67 2.49
N ASP A 100 -9.18 -7.44 2.28
CA ASP A 100 -10.53 -6.91 2.08
C ASP A 100 -10.97 -5.96 3.19
N ILE A 101 -10.61 -6.25 4.44
CA ILE A 101 -10.98 -5.42 5.59
C ILE A 101 -10.32 -4.03 5.56
N TRP A 102 -9.12 -3.93 4.98
CA TRP A 102 -8.47 -2.65 4.74
C TRP A 102 -9.22 -1.84 3.69
N THR A 103 -9.60 -2.48 2.58
CA THR A 103 -10.40 -1.87 1.52
C THR A 103 -11.74 -1.36 2.04
N HIS A 104 -12.40 -2.13 2.91
CA HIS A 104 -13.63 -1.70 3.59
C HIS A 104 -13.38 -0.49 4.52
N ALA A 105 -12.29 -0.49 5.29
CA ALA A 105 -11.93 0.62 6.17
C ALA A 105 -11.65 1.91 5.39
N MET A 106 -10.94 1.82 4.27
CA MET A 106 -10.69 2.96 3.37
C MET A 106 -11.97 3.63 2.87
N GLY A 107 -13.05 2.86 2.66
CA GLY A 107 -14.36 3.40 2.28
C GLY A 107 -15.02 4.31 3.34
N HIS A 108 -14.50 4.32 4.57
CA HIS A 108 -14.97 5.19 5.65
C HIS A 108 -14.09 6.45 5.85
N VAL A 109 -13.02 6.61 5.08
CA VAL A 109 -12.07 7.72 5.23
C VAL A 109 -12.43 8.85 4.28
N SER A 110 -12.59 10.07 4.81
CA SER A 110 -12.74 11.27 3.99
C SER A 110 -11.40 11.61 3.33
N HIS A 111 -11.35 11.48 2.01
CA HIS A 111 -10.20 11.87 1.20
C HIS A 111 -9.99 13.38 1.12
N LEU A 112 -10.99 14.18 1.52
CA LEU A 112 -10.91 15.64 1.58
C LEU A 112 -10.04 16.13 2.75
N ASP A 113 -9.82 15.26 3.75
CA ASP A 113 -9.06 15.60 4.96
C ASP A 113 -7.54 15.51 4.73
N LEU A 114 -7.13 15.17 3.50
CA LEU A 114 -5.72 14.99 3.16
C LEU A 114 -5.04 16.35 3.07
N ALA A 115 -4.30 16.68 4.13
CA ALA A 115 -3.50 17.90 4.18
C ALA A 115 -2.51 17.92 3.00
N SER A 116 -2.27 19.11 2.44
CA SER A 116 -1.22 19.29 1.45
C SER A 116 0.14 19.00 2.10
N GLN A 117 0.89 18.07 1.51
CA GLN A 117 2.24 17.76 1.98
C GLN A 117 3.14 19.00 1.80
N LYS A 118 3.68 19.50 2.90
CA LYS A 118 4.60 20.64 2.91
C LYS A 118 6.02 20.28 2.43
N SER A 119 6.37 19.00 2.49
CA SER A 119 7.69 18.48 2.14
C SER A 119 7.60 17.09 1.52
N PRO A 120 8.56 16.69 0.67
CA PRO A 120 8.64 15.32 0.17
C PRO A 120 8.80 14.33 1.33
N ARG A 121 8.02 13.25 1.29
CA ARG A 121 8.16 12.15 2.26
C ARG A 121 9.53 11.47 2.08
N CYS A 122 10.22 11.30 3.20
CA CYS A 122 11.48 10.57 3.29
C CYS A 122 11.24 9.19 3.90
N PHE A 123 12.01 8.20 3.46
CA PHE A 123 11.84 6.81 3.84
C PHE A 123 13.19 6.21 4.24
N ALA A 124 13.24 5.55 5.40
CA ALA A 124 14.45 4.88 5.87
C ALA A 124 14.80 3.65 5.01
N LEU A 125 13.80 2.98 4.42
CA LEU A 125 13.91 1.93 3.40
C LEU A 125 13.21 2.34 2.10
N PRO A 126 13.50 1.70 0.95
CA PRO A 126 12.79 1.98 -0.30
C PRO A 126 11.27 1.85 -0.14
N PRO A 127 10.47 2.83 -0.59
CA PRO A 127 9.02 2.71 -0.52
C PRO A 127 8.49 1.64 -1.48
N VAL A 128 7.41 0.93 -1.13
CA VAL A 128 6.89 -0.20 -1.94
C VAL A 128 6.46 0.21 -3.34
N HIS A 129 5.92 1.43 -3.50
CA HIS A 129 5.50 1.96 -4.80
C HIS A 129 6.67 2.20 -5.75
N LEU A 130 7.92 2.18 -5.30
CA LEU A 130 9.06 2.23 -6.20
C LEU A 130 9.15 0.98 -7.08
N PHE A 131 8.65 -0.14 -6.58
CA PHE A 131 8.63 -1.43 -7.23
C PHE A 131 7.31 -1.71 -7.98
N TRP A 132 6.42 -0.71 -8.02
CA TRP A 132 5.12 -0.76 -8.70
C TRP A 132 4.96 0.48 -9.59
N GLY A 133 4.90 0.30 -10.91
CA GLY A 133 4.55 1.37 -11.86
C GLY A 133 5.68 1.95 -12.71
N GLY A 134 6.87 1.35 -12.69
CA GLY A 134 7.91 1.58 -13.73
C GLY A 134 7.79 0.62 -14.93
N GLU A 135 8.44 0.93 -16.05
CA GLU A 135 8.72 -0.04 -17.13
C GLU A 135 9.30 -1.34 -16.52
N PRO A 136 8.83 -2.55 -16.90
CA PRO A 136 9.24 -3.83 -16.28
C PRO A 136 10.76 -4.04 -16.16
N PRO A 137 11.61 -3.65 -17.14
CA PRO A 137 13.07 -3.79 -17.02
C PRO A 137 13.68 -2.99 -15.86
N ASN A 138 13.14 -1.81 -15.55
CA ASN A 138 13.61 -1.00 -14.44
C ASN A 138 13.23 -1.65 -13.09
N GLN A 139 12.08 -2.31 -13.03
CA GLN A 139 11.63 -3.01 -11.82
C GLN A 139 12.54 -4.18 -11.50
N CYS A 140 12.89 -5.02 -12.49
CA CYS A 140 13.83 -6.13 -12.30
C CYS A 140 15.17 -5.63 -11.75
N THR A 141 15.70 -4.54 -12.31
CA THR A 141 16.93 -3.89 -11.81
C THR A 141 16.80 -3.45 -10.35
N TYR A 142 15.67 -2.84 -9.97
CA TYR A 142 15.43 -2.41 -8.59
C TYR A 142 15.38 -3.59 -7.62
N TYR A 143 14.66 -4.66 -7.97
CA TYR A 143 14.60 -5.87 -7.16
C TYR A 143 15.98 -6.51 -7.03
N TYR A 144 16.75 -6.58 -8.12
CA TYR A 144 18.09 -7.14 -8.13
C TYR A 144 19.04 -6.38 -7.19
N HIS A 145 19.12 -5.06 -7.31
CA HIS A 145 19.95 -4.24 -6.44
C HIS A 145 19.47 -4.23 -4.99
N TYR A 146 18.16 -4.28 -4.76
CA TYR A 146 17.61 -4.45 -3.43
C TYR A 146 18.08 -5.75 -2.78
N LEU A 147 17.99 -6.88 -3.50
CA LEU A 147 18.41 -8.19 -3.00
C LEU A 147 19.93 -8.25 -2.78
N LEU A 148 20.72 -7.72 -3.71
CA LEU A 148 22.17 -7.62 -3.55
C LEU A 148 22.57 -6.81 -2.32
N LEU A 149 21.89 -5.70 -2.06
CA LEU A 149 22.23 -4.79 -0.95
C LEU A 149 21.28 -4.96 0.24
N PHE A 150 20.63 -6.12 0.37
CA PHE A 150 19.54 -6.34 1.33
C PHE A 150 19.96 -6.01 2.76
N ASN A 151 21.09 -6.57 3.22
CA ASN A 151 21.58 -6.32 4.58
C ASN A 151 21.94 -4.85 4.79
N GLU A 152 22.55 -4.21 3.79
CA GLU A 152 22.93 -2.80 3.88
C GLU A 152 21.72 -1.88 3.96
N ILE A 153 20.72 -2.13 3.12
CA ILE A 153 19.46 -1.41 3.12
C ILE A 153 18.76 -1.61 4.47
N ARG A 154 18.63 -2.86 4.94
CA ARG A 154 17.98 -3.20 6.21
C ARG A 154 18.65 -2.55 7.41
N ASN A 155 19.98 -2.46 7.43
CA ASN A 155 20.73 -1.94 8.57
C ASN A 155 20.88 -0.40 8.55
N ARG A 156 20.32 0.31 7.56
CA ARG A 156 20.33 1.78 7.55
C ARG A 156 19.73 2.43 8.80
N PRO A 157 18.56 2.00 9.30
CA PRO A 157 17.95 2.60 10.48
C PRO A 157 18.79 2.36 11.75
N GLU A 158 19.44 1.20 11.86
CA GLU A 158 20.35 0.88 12.97
C GLU A 158 21.60 1.77 12.97
N ARG A 159 21.99 2.27 11.79
CA ARG A 159 23.09 3.24 11.61
C ARG A 159 22.66 4.70 11.74
N ASP A 160 21.40 4.96 12.09
CA ASP A 160 20.83 6.31 12.22
C ASP A 160 21.04 7.19 10.97
N LEU A 161 21.00 6.56 9.78
CA LEU A 161 21.13 7.29 8.52
C LEU A 161 19.84 8.05 8.19
N PRO A 162 19.93 9.26 7.59
CA PRO A 162 18.75 10.02 7.22
C PRO A 162 17.89 9.26 6.21
N GLY A 163 16.57 9.46 6.32
CA GLY A 163 15.62 8.94 5.34
C GLY A 163 15.85 9.56 3.97
N LEU A 164 15.62 8.77 2.91
CA LEU A 164 15.79 9.21 1.53
C LEU A 164 14.43 9.42 0.86
N THR A 165 14.36 10.38 -0.04
CA THR A 165 13.19 10.59 -0.90
C THR A 165 13.00 9.43 -1.88
N THR A 166 11.80 9.30 -2.45
CA THR A 166 11.54 8.30 -3.51
C THR A 166 12.51 8.45 -4.69
N GLN A 167 12.90 9.69 -5.04
CA GLN A 167 13.79 9.94 -6.17
C GLN A 167 15.24 9.52 -5.89
N GLU A 168 15.71 9.71 -4.66
CA GLU A 168 17.03 9.23 -4.23
C GLU A 168 17.07 7.70 -4.24
N TRP A 169 16.06 7.05 -3.67
CA TRP A 169 15.91 5.60 -3.74
C TRP A 169 15.90 5.07 -5.18
N ARG A 170 15.15 5.74 -6.06
CA ARG A 170 15.11 5.41 -7.50
C ARG A 170 16.49 5.51 -8.14
N SER A 171 17.26 6.55 -7.80
CA SER A 171 18.59 6.75 -8.34
C SER A 171 19.60 5.72 -7.85
N ILE A 172 19.49 5.29 -6.58
CA ILE A 172 20.33 4.27 -5.95
C ILE A 172 20.02 2.90 -6.54
N LEU A 173 18.74 2.51 -6.58
CA LEU A 173 18.35 1.20 -7.09
C LEU A 173 18.44 1.12 -8.62
N GLY A 174 18.45 2.24 -9.34
CA GLY A 174 18.53 2.31 -10.81
C GLY A 174 19.89 2.70 -11.38
N ASP A 175 21.00 2.42 -10.68
CA ASP A 175 22.39 2.72 -11.08
C ASP A 175 22.81 4.18 -11.25
N THR A 176 21.87 5.09 -11.36
CA THR A 176 22.15 6.48 -11.71
C THR A 176 23.01 7.16 -10.65
N TYR A 177 22.78 6.85 -9.37
CA TYR A 177 23.58 7.36 -8.28
C TYR A 177 25.03 6.86 -8.37
N TRP A 178 25.22 5.55 -8.48
CA TRP A 178 26.53 4.91 -8.56
C TRP A 178 27.35 5.40 -9.74
N LYS A 179 26.75 5.50 -10.92
CA LYS A 179 27.39 6.03 -12.13
C LYS A 179 27.86 7.48 -11.95
N LYS A 180 27.16 8.30 -11.16
CA LYS A 180 27.58 9.68 -10.86
C LYS A 180 28.75 9.74 -9.89
N GLN A 181 28.83 8.78 -8.95
CA GLN A 181 29.91 8.68 -7.99
C GLN A 181 31.17 8.00 -8.57
N TRP A 182 31.01 7.28 -9.69
CA TRP A 182 32.12 6.61 -10.36
C TRP A 182 33.19 7.63 -10.82
N PRO A 183 34.50 7.35 -10.58
CA PRO A 183 35.57 8.21 -11.05
C PRO A 183 35.48 8.48 -12.55
N ARG A 184 35.61 9.74 -12.95
CA ARG A 184 35.59 10.14 -14.36
C ARG A 184 36.97 9.93 -14.99
N HIS A 185 36.98 9.80 -16.31
CA HIS A 185 38.21 9.63 -17.09
C HIS A 185 39.15 10.83 -16.93
N ASP A 186 40.25 10.63 -16.22
CA ASP A 186 41.45 11.44 -16.38
C ASP A 186 42.41 10.68 -17.31
N GLY A 187 42.81 11.31 -18.41
CA GLY A 187 43.28 10.71 -19.67
C GLY A 187 44.44 9.71 -19.65
N ASN A 188 44.96 9.29 -18.50
CA ASN A 188 46.10 8.37 -18.40
C ASN A 188 45.75 6.96 -17.86
N ASN A 189 44.55 6.72 -17.30
CA ASN A 189 44.11 5.35 -17.02
C ASN A 189 42.57 5.25 -16.88
N PRO A 190 41.85 4.64 -17.85
CA PRO A 190 40.39 4.60 -17.84
C PRO A 190 39.85 3.56 -16.84
N LEU A 191 39.18 4.01 -15.77
CA LEU A 191 38.33 3.14 -14.95
C LEU A 191 36.91 3.10 -15.53
N ALA A 192 36.61 2.09 -16.35
CA ALA A 192 35.25 1.85 -16.83
C ALA A 192 34.30 1.51 -15.67
N PHE A 193 33.03 1.89 -15.79
CA PHE A 193 31.98 1.49 -14.85
C PHE A 193 31.82 -0.04 -14.85
N ASP A 194 31.95 -0.66 -13.68
CA ASP A 194 31.77 -2.10 -13.51
C ASP A 194 30.38 -2.38 -12.93
N PRO A 195 29.45 -2.94 -13.73
CA PRO A 195 28.11 -3.27 -13.24
C PRO A 195 28.12 -4.37 -12.17
N ASN A 196 29.16 -5.20 -12.09
CA ASN A 196 29.26 -6.24 -11.05
C ASN A 196 29.75 -5.70 -9.70
N MET A 197 30.22 -4.44 -9.66
CA MET A 197 30.68 -3.76 -8.45
C MET A 197 30.21 -2.31 -8.43
N PHE A 198 28.95 -2.06 -8.81
CA PHE A 198 28.43 -0.70 -8.96
C PHE A 198 28.55 0.13 -7.67
N TRP A 199 28.51 -0.50 -6.50
CA TRP A 199 28.63 0.12 -5.17
C TRP A 199 30.08 0.50 -4.78
N LYS A 200 31.08 0.13 -5.59
CA LYS A 200 32.51 0.27 -5.24
C LYS A 200 32.92 1.72 -4.97
N TYR A 201 32.41 2.65 -5.76
CA TYR A 201 32.79 4.06 -5.69
C TYR A 201 31.64 4.92 -5.22
N GLY A 202 31.80 5.48 -4.03
CA GLY A 202 30.86 6.39 -3.40
C GLY A 202 29.52 5.74 -3.10
N GLY A 203 29.13 5.79 -1.84
CA GLY A 203 27.86 5.23 -1.40
C GLY A 203 27.33 5.87 -0.14
N SER A 204 27.82 7.07 0.23
CA SER A 204 27.47 7.72 1.50
C SER A 204 25.98 7.88 1.72
N LEU A 205 25.18 8.09 0.66
CA LEU A 205 23.72 8.14 0.81
C LEU A 205 23.16 6.80 1.30
N LEU A 206 23.70 5.67 0.85
CA LEU A 206 23.24 4.34 1.20
C LEU A 206 23.95 3.75 2.44
N PHE A 207 25.26 3.92 2.55
CA PHE A 207 26.10 3.24 3.55
C PHE A 207 26.54 4.17 4.69
N GLY A 208 26.45 5.49 4.51
CA GLY A 208 27.15 6.46 5.36
C GLY A 208 28.64 6.57 5.00
N ASP A 209 29.28 7.65 5.43
CA ASP A 209 30.66 7.98 5.01
C ASP A 209 31.69 6.93 5.45
N VAL A 210 31.58 6.44 6.68
CA VAL A 210 32.52 5.46 7.24
C VAL A 210 32.47 4.13 6.47
N GLN A 211 31.28 3.55 6.33
CA GLN A 211 31.11 2.27 5.63
C GLN A 211 31.43 2.41 4.14
N SER A 212 31.09 3.54 3.52
CA SER A 212 31.43 3.81 2.12
C SER A 212 32.96 3.80 1.91
N ALA A 213 33.73 4.36 2.84
CA ALA A 213 35.19 4.36 2.76
C ALA A 213 35.77 2.94 2.85
N ASP A 214 35.24 2.09 3.74
CA ASP A 214 35.68 0.70 3.89
C ASP A 214 35.35 -0.16 2.65
N ILE A 215 34.19 0.07 2.02
CA ILE A 215 33.81 -0.57 0.75
C ILE A 215 34.80 -0.17 -0.36
N THR A 216 35.07 1.13 -0.52
CA THR A 216 36.00 1.63 -1.54
C THR A 216 37.42 1.12 -1.32
N ALA A 217 37.84 0.95 -0.06
CA ALA A 217 39.13 0.36 0.30
C ALA A 217 39.19 -1.18 0.14
N GLY A 218 38.09 -1.84 -0.23
CA GLY A 218 38.00 -3.30 -0.37
C GLY A 218 38.02 -4.06 0.96
N ARG A 219 37.77 -3.39 2.09
CA ARG A 219 37.75 -3.99 3.44
C ARG A 219 36.40 -4.61 3.78
N TYR A 220 35.36 -4.24 3.04
CA TYR A 220 34.00 -4.70 3.25
C TYR A 220 33.30 -4.99 1.93
N ASN A 221 32.62 -6.13 1.85
CA ASN A 221 31.75 -6.46 0.73
C ASN A 221 30.29 -6.26 1.14
N PRO A 222 29.55 -5.31 0.55
CA PRO A 222 28.17 -5.04 0.90
C PRO A 222 27.16 -6.02 0.28
N THR A 223 27.60 -6.93 -0.60
CA THR A 223 26.68 -7.87 -1.25
C THR A 223 26.17 -8.93 -0.27
N SER A 224 24.87 -9.16 -0.33
CA SER A 224 24.14 -10.14 0.45
C SER A 224 23.94 -11.42 -0.36
N LEU A 225 23.90 -12.55 0.35
CA LEU A 225 23.42 -13.82 -0.18
C LEU A 225 21.93 -13.97 0.10
N LEU A 226 21.27 -14.84 -0.66
CA LEU A 226 19.91 -15.27 -0.36
C LEU A 226 19.83 -16.00 0.98
N SER A 227 18.63 -16.17 1.52
CA SER A 227 18.40 -16.91 2.78
C SER A 227 18.89 -18.36 2.70
N CYS A 228 18.84 -18.96 1.51
CA CYS A 228 19.41 -20.29 1.21
C CYS A 228 20.93 -20.29 0.98
N ARG A 229 21.63 -19.18 1.24
CA ARG A 229 23.07 -18.97 1.03
C ARG A 229 23.53 -19.00 -0.43
N CYS A 230 22.62 -18.98 -1.40
CA CYS A 230 22.95 -18.85 -2.82
C CYS A 230 23.22 -17.38 -3.19
N ASP A 231 24.00 -17.17 -4.24
CA ASP A 231 24.20 -15.85 -4.84
C ASP A 231 22.89 -15.29 -5.41
N VAL A 232 22.75 -13.96 -5.34
CA VAL A 232 21.64 -13.25 -5.99
C VAL A 232 21.92 -13.18 -7.48
N GLN A 233 21.00 -13.72 -8.28
CA GLN A 233 21.06 -13.67 -9.74
C GLN A 233 19.97 -12.74 -10.27
N LEU A 234 20.14 -12.24 -11.50
CA LEU A 234 19.12 -11.40 -12.12
C LEU A 234 17.77 -12.14 -12.26
N ALA A 235 17.82 -13.44 -12.59
CA ALA A 235 16.63 -14.30 -12.61
C ALA A 235 15.93 -14.40 -11.25
N THR A 236 16.65 -14.28 -10.13
CA THR A 236 16.06 -14.22 -8.79
C THR A 236 15.20 -12.98 -8.60
N ALA A 237 15.59 -11.86 -9.24
CA ALA A 237 14.85 -10.60 -9.17
C ALA A 237 13.57 -10.61 -10.02
N ASP A 238 13.41 -11.56 -10.95
CA ASP A 238 12.19 -11.78 -11.74
C ASP A 238 11.23 -12.80 -11.13
N ASP A 239 11.62 -13.48 -10.05
CA ASP A 239 10.78 -14.46 -9.37
C ASP A 239 9.62 -13.78 -8.60
N THR A 240 8.39 -14.15 -8.97
CA THR A 240 7.14 -13.61 -8.39
C THR A 240 7.08 -13.77 -6.88
N ASP A 241 7.41 -14.95 -6.36
CA ASP A 241 7.27 -15.22 -4.93
C ASP A 241 8.32 -14.45 -4.13
N ILE A 242 9.54 -14.32 -4.65
CA ILE A 242 10.60 -13.49 -4.04
C ILE A 242 10.20 -12.02 -4.04
N ARG A 243 9.63 -11.50 -5.14
CA ARG A 243 9.11 -10.13 -5.21
C ARG A 243 8.04 -9.87 -4.16
N GLN A 244 7.11 -10.81 -3.97
CA GLN A 244 6.09 -10.71 -2.93
C GLN A 244 6.72 -10.62 -1.53
N VAL A 245 7.71 -11.46 -1.22
CA VAL A 245 8.43 -11.41 0.07
C VAL A 245 9.12 -10.05 0.28
N VAL A 246 9.79 -9.52 -0.75
CA VAL A 246 10.44 -8.21 -0.69
C VAL A 246 9.44 -7.10 -0.41
N LEU A 247 8.35 -7.05 -1.18
CA LEU A 247 7.30 -6.04 -1.03
C LEU A 247 6.65 -6.12 0.36
N TYR A 248 6.40 -7.33 0.84
CA TYR A 248 5.83 -7.55 2.15
C TYR A 248 6.75 -7.04 3.25
N HIS A 249 8.04 -7.42 3.24
CA HIS A 249 9.03 -6.92 4.19
C HIS A 249 9.13 -5.38 4.20
N LEU A 250 9.19 -4.76 3.01
CA LEU A 250 9.27 -3.31 2.90
C LEU A 250 8.03 -2.61 3.42
N ASN A 251 6.84 -3.13 3.11
CA ASN A 251 5.58 -2.61 3.62
C ASN A 251 5.54 -2.65 5.15
N SER A 252 6.01 -3.73 5.74
CA SER A 252 5.97 -4.00 7.16
C SER A 252 6.91 -3.12 7.96
N PHE A 253 8.11 -2.90 7.43
CA PHE A 253 9.01 -1.90 7.97
C PHE A 253 8.44 -0.49 7.83
N GLN A 254 7.76 -0.17 6.71
CA GLN A 254 7.10 1.12 6.54
C GLN A 254 5.99 1.32 7.58
N VAL A 255 5.17 0.31 7.85
CA VAL A 255 4.15 0.35 8.92
C VAL A 255 4.79 0.66 10.28
N TYR A 256 5.92 0.03 10.61
CA TYR A 256 6.66 0.34 11.84
C TYR A 256 7.06 1.82 11.94
N GLU A 257 7.71 2.33 10.89
CA GLU A 257 8.18 3.72 10.85
C GLU A 257 7.02 4.72 10.86
N GLU A 258 5.93 4.40 10.18
CA GLU A 258 4.70 5.18 10.15
C GLU A 258 4.05 5.28 11.53
N ILE A 259 3.92 4.15 12.23
CA ILE A 259 3.42 4.12 13.61
C ILE A 259 4.36 4.90 14.54
N ARG A 260 5.67 4.77 14.36
CA ARG A 260 6.66 5.53 15.12
C ARG A 260 6.49 7.03 14.92
N GLU A 261 6.30 7.46 13.68
CA GLU A 261 6.18 8.87 13.34
C GLU A 261 4.87 9.49 13.86
N ILE A 262 3.75 8.76 13.76
CA ILE A 262 2.48 9.26 14.31
C ILE A 262 2.54 9.32 15.85
N GLU A 263 3.07 8.29 16.52
CA GLU A 263 3.27 8.30 17.98
C GLU A 263 4.16 9.47 18.42
N ARG A 264 5.23 9.76 17.67
CA ARG A 264 6.09 10.92 17.91
C ARG A 264 5.33 12.24 17.85
N LEU A 265 4.44 12.41 16.87
CA LEU A 265 3.61 13.61 16.74
C LEU A 265 2.54 13.72 17.83
N GLN A 266 1.97 12.60 18.24
CA GLN A 266 0.90 12.58 19.25
C GLN A 266 1.43 12.78 20.67
N PHE A 267 2.66 12.32 20.96
CA PHE A 267 3.21 12.27 22.31
C PHE A 267 4.61 12.90 22.41
N LEU A 268 4.86 14.03 21.74
CA LEU A 268 6.17 14.68 21.62
C LEU A 268 7.02 14.66 22.91
N THR A 269 6.44 15.03 24.05
CA THR A 269 7.16 15.15 25.34
C THR A 269 7.38 13.81 26.05
N THR A 270 6.56 12.79 25.78
CA THR A 270 6.59 11.49 26.45
C THR A 270 6.94 10.33 25.51
N PHE A 271 7.26 10.64 24.24
CA PHE A 271 7.45 9.69 23.15
C PHE A 271 8.40 8.55 23.52
N LYS A 272 9.61 8.85 24.02
CA LYS A 272 10.59 7.80 24.36
C LYS A 272 10.05 6.79 25.38
N LYS A 273 9.44 7.27 26.47
CA LYS A 273 8.88 6.42 27.53
C LYS A 273 7.70 5.61 27.01
N ARG A 274 6.83 6.24 26.21
CA ARG A 274 5.65 5.61 25.64
C ARG A 274 6.01 4.54 24.61
N TRP A 275 6.93 4.87 23.70
CA TRP A 275 7.45 3.96 22.68
C TRP A 275 8.03 2.68 23.30
N GLN A 276 8.81 2.82 24.37
CA GLN A 276 9.32 1.67 25.13
C GLN A 276 8.19 0.84 25.75
N SER A 277 7.16 1.48 26.31
CA SER A 277 6.04 0.77 26.93
C SER A 277 5.14 0.04 25.93
N GLN A 278 5.08 0.48 24.68
CA GLN A 278 4.23 -0.10 23.62
C GLN A 278 4.98 -1.12 22.74
N TYR A 279 6.22 -1.45 23.09
CA TYR A 279 7.07 -2.32 22.28
C TYR A 279 6.43 -3.70 22.05
N LEU A 280 5.71 -4.24 23.03
CA LEU A 280 5.06 -5.55 22.93
C LEU A 280 3.86 -5.51 21.97
N GLU A 281 2.98 -4.53 22.09
CA GLU A 281 1.81 -4.34 21.23
C GLU A 281 2.25 -4.06 19.79
N LEU A 282 3.28 -3.23 19.63
CA LEU A 282 3.87 -2.93 18.33
C LEU A 282 4.48 -4.18 17.70
N ASN A 283 5.20 -5.00 18.46
CA ASN A 283 5.70 -6.27 17.93
C ASN A 283 4.56 -7.23 17.56
N GLN A 284 3.48 -7.32 18.33
CA GLN A 284 2.32 -8.17 17.98
C GLN A 284 1.62 -7.68 16.71
N ILE A 285 1.53 -6.36 16.53
CA ILE A 285 1.09 -5.72 15.30
C ILE A 285 2.00 -6.19 14.17
N LEU A 286 3.32 -5.95 14.29
CA LEU A 286 4.32 -6.24 13.26
C LEU A 286 4.57 -7.73 13.01
N GLU A 287 4.31 -8.63 13.95
CA GLU A 287 4.46 -10.08 13.78
C GLU A 287 3.55 -10.62 12.67
N MET A 288 2.44 -9.92 12.38
CA MET A 288 1.66 -10.20 11.18
C MET A 288 2.39 -9.76 9.91
N TRP A 289 3.09 -8.64 9.98
CA TRP A 289 3.68 -7.92 8.87
C TRP A 289 5.13 -8.41 8.57
N ASP A 290 5.92 -8.92 9.52
CA ASP A 290 7.30 -9.32 9.28
C ASP A 290 7.53 -10.86 9.26
N PRO A 291 7.70 -11.49 8.09
CA PRO A 291 8.05 -12.91 7.98
C PRO A 291 9.55 -13.17 8.16
N SER A 292 10.39 -12.13 8.14
CA SER A 292 11.84 -12.26 8.20
C SER A 292 12.40 -12.29 9.64
N GLY A 293 11.58 -11.87 10.61
CA GLY A 293 11.89 -11.85 12.04
C GLY A 293 11.96 -13.21 12.74
N GLY A 294 12.22 -14.31 12.04
CA GLY A 294 12.44 -15.63 12.65
C GLY A 294 11.20 -16.30 13.26
N CYS A 295 10.03 -15.68 13.15
CA CYS A 295 8.75 -16.30 13.42
C CYS A 295 8.10 -16.68 12.10
N SER A 296 7.71 -17.95 11.97
CA SER A 296 6.88 -18.40 10.86
C SER A 296 5.58 -17.61 10.87
N VAL A 297 5.43 -16.62 9.98
CA VAL A 297 4.10 -16.06 9.70
C VAL A 297 3.28 -17.22 9.18
N ASP A 298 2.34 -17.70 10.01
CA ASP A 298 1.41 -18.73 9.60
C ASP A 298 0.55 -18.15 8.47
N PRO A 299 0.60 -18.66 7.23
CA PRO A 299 -0.24 -18.16 6.15
C PRO A 299 -1.74 -18.27 6.47
N LYS A 300 -2.10 -19.09 7.47
CA LYS A 300 -3.46 -19.23 8.00
C LYS A 300 -3.78 -18.26 9.13
N PHE A 301 -2.95 -17.25 9.39
CA PHE A 301 -3.15 -16.24 10.44
C PHE A 301 -4.56 -15.66 10.40
N PHE A 302 -4.99 -15.16 9.24
CA PHE A 302 -6.33 -14.59 9.01
C PHE A 302 -7.47 -15.60 9.19
N ARG A 303 -7.16 -16.91 9.18
CA ARG A 303 -8.12 -18.00 9.40
C ARG A 303 -8.18 -18.42 10.87
N LYS A 304 -7.16 -18.06 11.68
CA LYS A 304 -7.11 -18.37 13.11
C LYS A 304 -7.76 -17.25 13.92
N LYS A 305 -9.05 -17.43 14.22
CA LYS A 305 -9.89 -16.46 14.96
C LYS A 305 -9.23 -15.91 16.25
N LYS A 306 -8.55 -16.76 17.02
CA LYS A 306 -7.86 -16.35 18.26
C LYS A 306 -6.75 -15.35 17.98
N VAL A 307 -5.93 -15.62 16.98
CA VAL A 307 -4.76 -14.79 16.65
C VAL A 307 -5.21 -13.47 16.05
N TRP A 308 -6.23 -13.49 15.19
CA TRP A 308 -6.85 -12.27 14.68
C TRP A 308 -7.38 -11.37 15.79
N ARG A 309 -8.06 -11.92 16.80
CA ARG A 309 -8.52 -11.14 17.96
C ARG A 309 -7.39 -10.52 18.75
N SER A 310 -6.33 -11.28 19.02
CA SER A 310 -5.14 -10.77 19.71
C SER A 310 -4.51 -9.59 18.95
N TRP A 311 -4.46 -9.66 17.62
CA TRP A 311 -3.98 -8.53 16.83
C TRP A 311 -4.92 -7.32 16.87
N VAL A 312 -6.23 -7.53 16.79
CA VAL A 312 -7.21 -6.43 16.90
C VAL A 312 -7.10 -5.73 18.26
N LEU A 313 -6.87 -6.49 19.33
CA LEU A 313 -6.58 -5.97 20.66
C LEU A 313 -5.29 -5.12 20.67
N ALA A 314 -4.20 -5.63 20.08
CA ALA A 314 -2.94 -4.88 20.00
C ALA A 314 -3.11 -3.56 19.23
N VAL A 315 -3.82 -3.55 18.10
CA VAL A 315 -4.14 -2.33 17.35
C VAL A 315 -5.01 -1.38 18.18
N HIS A 316 -6.01 -1.90 18.90
CA HIS A 316 -6.83 -1.09 19.79
C HIS A 316 -5.97 -0.41 20.87
N ASP A 317 -5.14 -1.17 21.58
CA ASP A 317 -4.34 -0.67 22.70
C ASP A 317 -3.26 0.33 22.24
N LEU A 318 -2.76 0.17 21.01
CA LEU A 318 -1.88 1.15 20.39
C LEU A 318 -2.60 2.51 20.23
N VAL A 319 -3.80 2.50 19.65
CA VAL A 319 -4.47 3.72 19.18
C VAL A 319 -5.48 4.30 20.17
N VAL A 320 -5.84 3.60 21.25
CA VAL A 320 -6.86 4.03 22.24
C VAL A 320 -6.53 5.37 22.89
N ASN A 321 -5.24 5.70 22.98
CA ASN A 321 -4.76 6.95 23.54
C ASN A 321 -4.52 8.04 22.50
N TRP A 322 -4.76 7.73 21.23
CA TRP A 322 -4.59 8.71 20.17
C TRP A 322 -5.66 9.79 20.26
N ASP A 323 -5.26 11.02 19.99
CA ASP A 323 -6.17 12.16 19.98
C ASP A 323 -7.17 12.02 18.81
N GLY A 324 -8.45 12.27 19.10
CA GLY A 324 -9.59 11.97 18.23
C GLY A 324 -10.26 10.61 18.47
N PHE A 325 -9.65 9.69 19.24
CA PHE A 325 -10.20 8.33 19.43
C PHE A 325 -11.60 8.34 20.07
N GLU A 326 -11.84 9.17 21.07
CA GLU A 326 -13.14 9.24 21.76
C GLU A 326 -14.22 9.94 20.94
N GLN A 327 -13.81 10.86 20.06
CA GLN A 327 -14.69 11.64 19.21
C GLN A 327 -15.04 10.92 17.90
N TRP A 328 -14.36 9.80 17.61
CA TRP A 328 -14.56 9.04 16.39
C TRP A 328 -15.96 8.40 16.32
N ASP A 329 -16.52 8.32 15.11
CA ASP A 329 -17.78 7.62 14.88
C ASP A 329 -17.58 6.11 14.91
N TRP A 330 -17.73 5.55 16.11
CA TRP A 330 -17.73 4.11 16.36
C TRP A 330 -19.07 3.43 15.98
N GLY A 331 -20.03 4.17 15.43
CA GLY A 331 -21.34 3.66 15.05
C GLY A 331 -22.14 3.17 16.24
N SER A 332 -22.39 1.85 16.32
CA SER A 332 -23.19 1.24 17.39
C SER A 332 -22.39 0.88 18.64
N PHE A 333 -21.06 1.04 18.62
CA PHE A 333 -20.21 0.68 19.75
C PHE A 333 -20.16 1.86 20.74
N SER A 334 -20.42 1.59 22.03
CA SER A 334 -20.34 2.57 23.11
C SER A 334 -19.29 2.16 24.14
N LYS A 335 -18.62 3.13 24.78
CA LYS A 335 -17.54 2.89 25.76
C LYS A 335 -16.38 2.05 25.18
N VAL A 336 -15.94 2.40 23.97
CA VAL A 336 -14.97 1.61 23.20
C VAL A 336 -13.66 1.34 23.96
N ARG A 337 -13.19 2.28 24.79
CA ARG A 337 -12.01 2.10 25.64
C ARG A 337 -12.08 0.90 26.60
N MET A 338 -13.29 0.52 27.03
CA MET A 338 -13.51 -0.52 28.05
C MET A 338 -14.10 -1.79 27.44
N MET A 339 -14.04 -1.96 26.11
CA MET A 339 -14.65 -3.11 25.46
C MET A 339 -13.82 -4.37 25.61
N GLU A 340 -14.49 -5.45 26.03
CA GLU A 340 -13.92 -6.79 26.05
C GLU A 340 -14.01 -7.43 24.66
N ILE A 341 -13.05 -7.10 23.78
CA ILE A 341 -13.02 -7.55 22.37
C ILE A 341 -13.01 -9.09 22.25
N ASP A 342 -12.50 -9.80 23.26
CA ASP A 342 -12.49 -11.27 23.32
C ASP A 342 -13.89 -11.89 23.22
N ASN A 343 -14.91 -11.18 23.71
CA ASN A 343 -16.28 -11.63 23.76
C ASN A 343 -17.07 -11.33 22.48
N PHE A 344 -16.47 -10.68 21.48
CA PHE A 344 -17.18 -10.29 20.27
C PHE A 344 -17.59 -11.48 19.40
N SER A 345 -18.80 -11.41 18.87
CA SER A 345 -19.25 -12.29 17.79
C SER A 345 -18.39 -12.07 16.53
N GLY A 346 -18.45 -12.98 15.56
CA GLY A 346 -17.73 -12.81 14.29
C GLY A 346 -18.10 -11.51 13.56
N PRO A 347 -19.41 -11.23 13.36
CA PRO A 347 -19.86 -9.98 12.75
C PRO A 347 -19.46 -8.72 13.52
N ASP A 348 -19.58 -8.73 14.85
CA ASP A 348 -19.22 -7.57 15.67
C ASP A 348 -17.71 -7.31 15.63
N LEU A 349 -16.89 -8.35 15.68
CA LEU A 349 -15.44 -8.25 15.52
C LEU A 349 -15.09 -7.65 14.17
N HIS A 350 -15.69 -8.14 13.08
CA HIS A 350 -15.45 -7.57 11.75
C HIS A 350 -15.82 -6.08 11.68
N LYS A 351 -17.02 -5.72 12.14
CA LYS A 351 -17.49 -4.32 12.16
C LYS A 351 -16.57 -3.42 12.99
N PHE A 352 -16.16 -3.90 14.16
CA PHE A 352 -15.26 -3.19 15.05
C PHE A 352 -13.89 -2.98 14.41
N THR A 353 -13.28 -4.04 13.86
CA THR A 353 -11.97 -3.93 13.21
C THR A 353 -12.00 -2.98 12.02
N THR A 354 -13.05 -2.99 11.20
CA THR A 354 -13.21 -2.02 10.10
C THR A 354 -13.23 -0.58 10.62
N ARG A 355 -13.95 -0.30 11.72
CA ARG A 355 -14.01 1.05 12.32
C ARG A 355 -12.70 1.45 12.98
N LEU A 356 -12.02 0.51 13.63
CA LEU A 356 -10.70 0.70 14.22
C LEU A 356 -9.64 1.04 13.16
N LEU A 357 -9.63 0.30 12.05
CA LEU A 357 -8.75 0.58 10.92
C LEU A 357 -9.10 1.91 10.23
N ALA A 358 -10.38 2.25 10.11
CA ALA A 358 -10.79 3.53 9.56
C ALA A 358 -10.28 4.70 10.43
N PHE A 359 -10.38 4.57 11.77
CA PHE A 359 -9.79 5.54 12.70
C PHE A 359 -8.26 5.63 12.55
N PHE A 360 -7.59 4.48 12.46
CA PHE A 360 -6.15 4.41 12.23
C PHE A 360 -5.77 5.18 10.97
N ILE A 361 -6.36 4.83 9.81
CA ILE A 361 -6.07 5.48 8.52
C ILE A 361 -6.40 6.98 8.57
N HIS A 362 -7.55 7.35 9.13
CA HIS A 362 -7.94 8.75 9.27
C HIS A 362 -6.93 9.55 10.10
N SER A 363 -6.36 8.97 11.15
CA SER A 363 -5.33 9.62 11.97
C SER A 363 -4.06 9.93 11.17
N PHE A 364 -3.66 9.05 10.24
CA PHE A 364 -2.54 9.30 9.32
C PHE A 364 -2.88 10.40 8.31
N VAL A 365 -4.06 10.32 7.68
CA VAL A 365 -4.48 11.32 6.68
C VAL A 365 -4.52 12.71 7.29
N THR A 366 -5.12 12.86 8.47
CA THR A 366 -5.30 14.16 9.13
C THR A 366 -4.02 14.73 9.73
N ARG A 367 -3.16 13.88 10.34
CA ARG A 367 -1.95 14.35 11.04
C ARG A 367 -0.71 14.39 10.15
N LEU A 368 -0.58 13.43 9.26
CA LEU A 368 0.61 13.23 8.43
C LEU A 368 0.39 13.61 6.96
N GLY A 369 -0.87 13.77 6.52
CA GLY A 369 -1.18 14.17 5.14
C GLY A 369 -0.86 13.08 4.13
N TYR A 370 -0.89 11.80 4.53
CA TYR A 370 -0.74 10.66 3.63
C TYR A 370 -1.49 9.42 4.13
N TYR A 371 -1.73 8.48 3.23
CA TYR A 371 -2.27 7.17 3.59
C TYR A 371 -1.16 6.28 4.16
N PRO A 372 -1.41 5.58 5.28
CA PRO A 372 -0.48 4.59 5.80
C PRO A 372 -0.37 3.40 4.86
N SER A 373 0.73 2.66 4.98
CA SER A 373 0.99 1.40 4.30
C SER A 373 -0.15 0.41 4.52
N PRO A 374 -0.66 -0.24 3.45
CA PRO A 374 -1.82 -1.10 3.55
C PRO A 374 -1.52 -2.40 4.29
N LEU A 375 -2.59 -3.02 4.81
CA LEU A 375 -2.53 -4.39 5.29
C LEU A 375 -2.53 -5.34 4.08
N LEU A 376 -1.38 -5.98 3.83
CA LEU A 376 -1.17 -6.89 2.70
C LEU A 376 -1.51 -8.34 3.05
N LEU A 377 -1.88 -9.12 2.04
CA LEU A 377 -1.92 -10.59 2.09
C LEU A 377 -0.50 -11.13 2.27
N PRO A 378 -0.31 -12.13 3.15
CA PRO A 378 1.00 -12.72 3.37
C PRO A 378 1.45 -13.44 2.10
N PRO A 379 2.76 -13.39 1.77
CA PRO A 379 3.32 -14.10 0.63
C PRO A 379 3.17 -15.62 0.80
N THR A 380 3.25 -16.32 -0.33
CA THR A 380 3.31 -17.80 -0.39
C THR A 380 4.60 -18.34 0.24
N LEU A 381 5.72 -17.66 0.02
CA LEU A 381 7.01 -17.95 0.61
C LEU A 381 7.24 -17.15 1.90
N ALA A 382 7.89 -17.77 2.89
CA ALA A 382 8.30 -17.07 4.11
C ALA A 382 9.63 -16.31 3.96
N ALA A 383 10.48 -16.68 2.99
CA ALA A 383 11.81 -16.11 2.79
C ALA A 383 12.22 -16.10 1.31
N HIS A 384 13.22 -15.27 0.99
CA HIS A 384 13.81 -15.18 -0.35
C HIS A 384 14.79 -16.36 -0.57
N SER A 385 14.26 -17.53 -0.94
CA SER A 385 15.04 -18.71 -1.34
C SER A 385 15.02 -18.88 -2.85
N CYS A 386 16.10 -19.38 -3.46
CA CYS A 386 16.11 -19.70 -4.90
C CYS A 386 15.13 -20.84 -5.22
N ALA A 387 14.74 -20.97 -6.49
CA ALA A 387 13.76 -21.95 -6.96
C ALA A 387 14.07 -23.41 -6.57
N ASP A 388 15.35 -23.79 -6.57
CA ASP A 388 15.78 -25.15 -6.20
C ASP A 388 15.55 -25.43 -4.71
N HIS A 389 15.81 -24.43 -3.86
CA HIS A 389 15.68 -24.54 -2.41
C HIS A 389 14.27 -24.21 -1.91
N ALA A 390 13.47 -23.46 -2.66
CA ALA A 390 12.07 -23.17 -2.33
C ALA A 390 11.26 -24.46 -2.14
N LYS A 391 11.56 -25.51 -2.91
CA LYS A 391 10.96 -26.84 -2.79
C LYS A 391 11.40 -27.59 -1.52
N SER A 392 12.63 -27.37 -1.06
CA SER A 392 13.20 -28.03 0.13
C SER A 392 12.77 -27.35 1.44
N PHE A 393 12.64 -26.04 1.44
CA PHE A 393 12.15 -25.25 2.59
C PHE A 393 10.61 -25.15 2.65
N GLY A 394 9.92 -25.64 1.61
CA GLY A 394 8.48 -25.45 1.41
C GLY A 394 7.53 -26.12 2.41
N HIS A 395 7.98 -27.00 3.31
CA HIS A 395 7.05 -27.65 4.26
C HIS A 395 7.59 -28.06 5.65
N ALA A 396 8.88 -27.93 5.98
CA ALA A 396 9.36 -28.44 7.26
C ALA A 396 10.52 -27.63 7.87
N HIS A 397 10.30 -27.23 9.13
CA HIS A 397 11.28 -26.78 10.13
C HIS A 397 12.14 -25.56 9.80
N PHE A 398 11.68 -24.39 10.24
CA PHE A 398 12.57 -23.27 10.58
C PHE A 398 12.88 -23.30 12.08
N THR A 399 14.16 -23.46 12.41
CA THR A 399 14.68 -23.22 13.77
C THR A 399 14.90 -21.70 13.92
N PRO A 400 14.39 -21.03 14.96
CA PRO A 400 14.49 -19.57 15.06
C PRO A 400 15.94 -19.14 15.31
N TYR A 401 16.45 -18.21 14.49
CA TYR A 401 17.74 -17.53 14.69
C TYR A 401 17.63 -16.33 15.66
N LEU A 402 16.57 -16.25 16.46
CA LEU A 402 16.25 -15.13 17.36
C LEU A 402 17.00 -15.12 18.70
N ARG A 403 17.94 -16.04 18.94
CA ARG A 403 18.68 -16.03 20.22
C ARG A 403 19.71 -14.90 20.38
N ARG A 404 19.92 -14.04 19.36
CA ARG A 404 20.91 -12.94 19.43
C ARG A 404 20.32 -11.54 19.49
N VAL A 405 19.08 -11.30 19.06
CA VAL A 405 18.48 -9.95 19.14
C VAL A 405 17.99 -9.65 20.57
N SER A 406 17.55 -10.65 21.34
CA SER A 406 17.24 -10.46 22.77
C SER A 406 18.51 -10.19 23.62
N GLN A 407 19.70 -10.52 23.13
CA GLN A 407 20.97 -10.19 23.79
C GLN A 407 21.43 -8.77 23.47
N ALA A 408 21.10 -8.21 22.31
CA ALA A 408 21.47 -6.84 21.98
C ALA A 408 20.66 -5.80 22.79
N LEU A 409 19.41 -6.09 23.14
CA LEU A 409 18.55 -5.18 23.91
C LEU A 409 18.67 -5.35 25.44
N SER A 410 19.25 -6.45 25.93
CA SER A 410 19.60 -6.60 27.35
C SER A 410 20.94 -5.94 27.72
N LEU A 411 21.73 -5.50 26.73
CA LEU A 411 23.01 -4.81 26.94
C LEU A 411 22.88 -3.27 27.05
N PHE A 412 21.68 -2.72 26.90
CA PHE A 412 21.40 -1.28 27.10
C PHE A 412 20.48 -0.99 28.30
N GLY A 413 20.30 -1.96 29.20
CA GLY A 413 19.67 -1.77 30.50
C GLY A 413 20.72 -1.74 31.60
N ASN A 414 21.39 -0.59 31.78
CA ASN A 414 22.03 -0.16 33.02
C ASN A 414 21.91 1.37 33.13
#